data_AF-A0A932QGA1-F1
#
_entry.id   AF-A0A932QGA1-F1
#
_cell.length_a   1.000
_cell.length_b   1.000
_cell.length_c   1.000
_cell.angle_alpha   90.00
_cell.angle_beta   90.00
_cell.angle_gamma   90.00
#
_symmetry.space_group_name_H-M   'P 1'
#
loop_
_entity.id
_entity.type
_entity.pdbx_description
1 polymer ?
#
loop_
_entity_poly.entity_id
_entity_poly.type
_entity_poly.pdbx_seq_one_letter_code
_entity_poly.pdbx_strand_id
1 'polypeptide(L)'
;MDEELSTSVREDVARHLSDCAGCAGRLEELRGSSVSITRALATLDHDAPHVPVDAVRSISRARGRRRRSLAAAAVLLVVASSAAAALPGSPLRRIVQRWLGEPARAPASSTIKPDQAGSTKAERPRTASGIAFAAGESVTVDFAASPVTGELRIRFADGADVIATGSSARTRYALTGRGVTVTPGDSGSFDLEIPRRTDPVRVRIAGHVVFAKVNGRVTTEGTRDSSGTLHLRFSSHQRDLP
;
A
#
# COMPACT_ATOMS: atom_id res chain seq x y z
N MET A 1 -34.90 -4.12 11.21
CA MET A 1 -35.01 -5.42 10.49
C MET A 1 -36.30 -5.35 9.72
N ASP A 2 -36.20 -4.69 8.59
CA ASP A 2 -37.22 -3.74 8.17
C ASP A 2 -37.93 -4.35 6.97
N GLU A 3 -39.17 -4.81 7.17
CA GLU A 3 -40.20 -5.07 6.16
C GLU A 3 -39.89 -5.90 4.89
N GLU A 4 -38.67 -6.38 4.66
CA GLU A 4 -38.25 -7.10 3.45
C GLU A 4 -38.79 -8.54 3.37
N LEU A 5 -39.27 -9.09 4.49
CA LEU A 5 -39.86 -10.44 4.51
C LEU A 5 -41.36 -10.37 4.29
N SER A 6 -41.85 -11.19 3.35
CA SER A 6 -43.29 -11.43 3.19
C SER A 6 -43.92 -11.95 4.49
N THR A 7 -45.21 -11.68 4.67
CA THR A 7 -45.95 -12.03 5.89
C THR A 7 -45.85 -13.53 6.22
N SER A 8 -45.95 -14.41 5.22
CA SER A 8 -45.86 -15.86 5.40
C SER A 8 -44.49 -16.31 5.93
N VAL A 9 -43.40 -15.80 5.35
CA VAL A 9 -42.04 -16.13 5.82
C VAL A 9 -41.81 -15.62 7.23
N ARG A 10 -42.37 -14.46 7.59
CA ARG A 10 -42.28 -13.90 8.94
C ARG A 10 -42.97 -14.78 9.97
N GLU A 11 -44.15 -15.32 9.65
CA GLU A 11 -44.89 -16.25 10.50
C GLU A 11 -44.13 -17.57 10.71
N ASP A 12 -43.55 -18.12 9.65
CA ASP A 12 -42.76 -19.36 9.73
C ASP A 12 -41.47 -19.18 10.55
N VAL A 13 -40.78 -18.05 10.38
CA VAL A 13 -39.61 -17.71 11.19
C VAL A 13 -40.01 -17.51 12.66
N ALA A 14 -41.12 -16.82 12.93
CA ALA A 14 -41.61 -16.62 14.30
C ALA A 14 -41.92 -17.97 14.99
N ARG A 15 -42.59 -18.89 14.28
CA ARG A 15 -42.88 -20.25 14.76
C ARG A 15 -41.59 -21.03 15.02
N HIS A 16 -40.62 -20.98 14.10
CA HIS A 16 -39.35 -21.66 14.31
C HIS A 16 -38.58 -21.12 15.54
N LEU A 17 -38.61 -19.80 15.75
CA LEU A 17 -37.95 -19.16 16.87
C LEU A 17 -38.62 -19.47 18.22
N SER A 18 -39.95 -19.70 18.24
CA SER A 18 -40.62 -20.19 19.45
C SER A 18 -40.25 -21.63 19.78
N ASP A 19 -39.98 -22.45 18.76
CA ASP A 19 -39.75 -23.88 18.93
C ASP A 19 -38.26 -24.23 19.13
N CYS A 20 -37.34 -23.35 18.73
CA CYS A 20 -35.90 -23.60 18.74
C CYS A 20 -35.12 -22.57 19.57
N ALA A 21 -34.84 -22.89 20.83
CA ALA A 21 -34.08 -22.04 21.75
C ALA A 21 -32.67 -21.65 21.24
N GLY A 22 -32.00 -22.54 20.48
CA GLY A 22 -30.69 -22.25 19.91
C GLY A 22 -30.72 -21.14 18.85
N CYS A 23 -31.76 -21.12 18.01
CA CYS A 23 -31.96 -20.07 17.02
C CYS A 23 -32.39 -18.76 17.68
N ALA A 24 -33.24 -18.82 18.71
CA ALA A 24 -33.61 -17.65 19.51
C ALA A 24 -32.39 -16.98 20.16
N GLY A 25 -31.51 -17.75 20.81
CA GLY A 25 -30.30 -17.23 21.44
C GLY A 25 -29.34 -16.55 20.44
N ARG A 26 -29.14 -17.15 19.26
CA ARG A 26 -28.32 -16.52 18.19
C ARG A 26 -28.94 -15.22 17.68
N LEU A 27 -30.26 -15.15 17.58
CA LEU A 27 -30.95 -13.92 17.16
C LEU A 27 -30.77 -12.81 18.20
N GLU A 28 -30.83 -13.13 19.50
CA GLU A 28 -30.55 -12.18 20.57
C GLU A 28 -29.10 -11.69 20.55
N GLU A 29 -28.13 -12.57 20.34
CA GLU A 29 -26.72 -12.22 20.19
C GLU A 29 -26.48 -11.25 19.01
N LEU A 30 -27.10 -11.54 17.86
CA LEU A 30 -27.04 -10.67 16.69
C LEU A 30 -27.70 -9.30 16.95
N ARG A 31 -28.84 -9.27 17.65
CA ARG A 31 -29.51 -8.03 18.06
C ARG A 31 -28.62 -7.21 19.01
N GLY A 32 -27.99 -7.85 19.99
CA GLY A 32 -27.05 -7.21 20.90
C GLY A 32 -25.85 -6.60 20.17
N SER A 33 -25.28 -7.33 19.21
CA SER A 33 -24.19 -6.85 18.35
C SER A 33 -24.60 -5.64 17.52
N SER A 34 -25.79 -5.67 16.92
CA SER A 34 -26.34 -4.54 16.15
C SER A 34 -26.50 -3.28 17.01
N VAL A 35 -27.09 -3.41 18.21
CA VAL A 35 -27.22 -2.30 19.17
C VAL A 35 -25.85 -1.72 19.56
N SER A 36 -24.84 -2.58 19.76
CA SER A 36 -23.48 -2.14 20.08
C SER A 36 -22.85 -1.32 18.94
N ILE A 37 -23.04 -1.75 17.69
CA ILE A 37 -22.54 -1.04 16.50
C ILE A 37 -23.26 0.31 16.35
N THR A 38 -24.58 0.33 16.45
CA THR A 38 -25.36 1.58 16.36
C THR A 38 -24.93 2.57 17.44
N ARG A 39 -24.66 2.11 18.67
CA ARG A 39 -24.15 2.96 19.76
C ARG A 39 -22.76 3.52 19.45
N ALA A 40 -21.86 2.71 18.89
CA ALA A 40 -20.53 3.17 18.50
C ALA A 40 -20.60 4.23 17.39
N LEU A 41 -21.48 4.03 16.40
CA LEU A 41 -21.70 4.99 15.32
C LEU A 41 -22.34 6.28 15.82
N ALA A 42 -23.31 6.20 16.75
CA ALA A 42 -23.90 7.39 17.38
C ALA A 42 -22.87 8.24 18.15
N THR A 43 -21.72 7.67 18.53
CA THR A 43 -20.62 8.43 19.16
C THR A 43 -19.83 9.24 18.13
N LEU A 44 -19.84 8.83 16.86
CA LEU A 44 -19.23 9.54 15.74
C LEU A 44 -20.17 10.57 15.12
N ASP A 45 -21.48 10.40 15.32
CA ASP A 45 -22.53 11.31 14.85
C ASP A 45 -22.69 12.51 15.80
N HIS A 46 -21.58 13.20 16.06
CA HIS A 46 -21.59 14.52 16.66
C HIS A 46 -21.46 15.55 15.54
N ASP A 47 -22.05 16.74 15.72
CA ASP A 47 -21.86 17.83 14.77
C ASP A 47 -20.36 18.03 14.51
N ALA A 48 -19.99 18.05 13.23
CA ALA A 48 -18.62 18.32 12.86
C ALA A 48 -18.25 19.70 13.42
N PRO A 49 -17.13 19.84 14.16
CA PRO A 49 -16.76 21.13 14.72
C PRO A 49 -16.65 22.16 13.59
N HIS A 50 -17.36 23.27 13.71
CA HIS A 50 -17.26 24.37 12.75
C HIS A 50 -15.86 24.98 12.86
N VAL A 51 -14.94 24.51 12.01
CA VAL A 51 -13.60 25.10 11.88
C VAL A 51 -13.72 26.25 10.88
N PRO A 52 -13.52 27.52 11.31
CA PRO A 52 -13.56 28.65 10.39
C PRO A 52 -12.49 28.48 9.31
N VAL A 53 -12.85 28.77 8.05
CA VAL A 53 -11.98 28.58 6.87
C VAL A 53 -10.64 29.31 7.03
N ASP A 54 -10.62 30.43 7.75
CA ASP A 54 -9.40 31.20 8.01
C ASP A 54 -8.43 30.48 8.95
N ALA A 55 -8.91 29.67 9.90
CA ALA A 55 -8.06 28.84 10.74
C ALA A 55 -7.33 27.79 9.90
N VAL A 56 -8.02 27.15 8.95
CA VAL A 56 -7.41 26.19 8.02
C VAL A 56 -6.38 26.87 7.11
N ARG A 57 -6.68 28.07 6.61
CA ARG A 57 -5.75 28.87 5.79
C ARG A 57 -4.51 29.33 6.56
N SER A 58 -4.62 29.61 7.85
CA SER A 58 -3.46 30.01 8.67
C SER A 58 -2.47 28.85 8.83
N ILE A 59 -2.96 27.62 9.04
CA ILE A 59 -2.14 26.41 9.21
C ILE A 59 -1.41 26.07 7.89
N SER A 60 -2.07 26.22 6.74
CA SER A 60 -1.45 25.96 5.45
C SER A 60 -0.34 26.96 5.12
N ARG A 61 -0.54 28.25 5.42
CA ARG A 61 0.48 29.30 5.23
C ARG A 61 1.71 29.10 6.13
N ALA A 62 1.52 28.68 7.38
CA ALA A 62 2.62 28.39 8.31
C ALA A 62 3.54 27.26 7.80
N ARG A 63 2.94 26.19 7.24
CA ARG A 63 3.71 25.08 6.63
C ARG A 63 4.50 25.51 5.39
N GLY A 64 3.96 26.42 4.58
CA GLY A 64 4.65 26.99 3.42
C GLY A 64 5.93 27.75 3.79
N ARG A 65 5.89 28.56 4.86
CA ARG A 65 7.07 29.29 5.35
C ARG A 65 8.17 28.35 5.87
N ARG A 66 7.82 27.32 6.65
CA ARG A 66 8.79 26.33 7.15
C ARG A 66 9.48 25.54 6.03
N ARG A 67 8.76 25.20 4.95
CA ARG A 67 9.37 24.52 3.79
C ARG A 67 10.38 25.41 3.07
N ARG A 68 10.07 26.71 2.93
CA ARG A 68 11.00 27.68 2.31
C ARG A 68 12.25 27.90 3.17
N SER A 69 12.13 27.96 4.49
CA SER A 69 13.29 28.11 5.38
C SER A 69 14.18 26.85 5.38
N LEU A 70 13.59 25.65 5.33
CA LEU A 70 14.36 24.40 5.22
C LEU A 70 15.09 24.29 3.88
N ALA A 71 14.46 24.70 2.77
CA ALA A 71 15.11 24.72 1.47
C ALA A 71 16.31 25.69 1.44
N ALA A 72 16.20 26.86 2.05
CA ALA A 72 17.31 27.82 2.15
C ALA A 72 18.48 27.28 2.99
N ALA A 73 18.20 26.58 4.09
CA ALA A 73 19.23 25.94 4.92
C ALA A 73 19.97 24.82 4.17
N ALA A 74 19.26 24.02 3.37
CA ALA A 74 19.87 22.96 2.57
C ALA A 74 20.84 23.52 1.51
N VAL A 75 20.49 24.63 0.85
CA VAL A 75 21.37 25.29 -0.13
C VAL A 75 22.65 25.81 0.53
N LEU A 76 22.55 26.41 1.72
CA LEU A 76 23.72 26.88 2.48
C LEU A 76 24.67 25.72 2.85
N LEU A 77 24.14 24.55 3.23
CA LEU A 77 24.93 23.36 3.52
C LEU A 77 25.68 22.84 2.29
N VAL A 78 25.07 22.84 1.11
CA VAL A 78 25.70 22.41 -0.15
C VAL A 78 26.84 23.36 -0.55
N VAL A 79 26.63 24.67 -0.40
CA VAL A 79 27.66 25.68 -0.69
C VAL A 79 28.82 25.60 0.30
N ALA A 80 28.56 25.31 1.58
CA ALA A 80 29.62 25.14 2.58
C ALA A 80 30.46 23.87 2.35
N SER A 81 29.86 22.80 1.80
CA SER A 81 30.55 21.52 1.59
C SER A 81 31.37 21.45 0.30
N SER A 82 31.11 22.30 -0.70
CA SER A 82 31.92 22.36 -1.92
C SER A 82 33.31 22.98 -1.70
N ALA A 83 33.53 23.79 -0.65
CA ALA A 83 34.84 24.32 -0.31
C ALA A 83 35.81 23.27 0.28
N ALA A 84 35.29 22.16 0.82
CA ALA A 84 36.12 21.13 1.47
C ALA A 84 36.69 20.08 0.48
N ALA A 85 36.25 20.08 -0.77
CA ALA A 85 36.63 19.06 -1.77
C ALA A 85 37.98 19.32 -2.46
N ALA A 86 38.61 20.48 -2.26
CA ALA A 86 39.88 20.84 -2.88
C ALA A 86 41.13 20.44 -2.07
N LEU A 87 40.97 19.85 -0.88
CA LEU A 87 42.10 19.44 -0.02
C LEU A 87 42.57 18.01 -0.38
N PRO A 88 43.80 17.83 -0.90
CA PRO A 88 44.37 16.50 -1.13
C PRO A 88 44.61 15.80 0.22
N GLY A 89 43.95 14.66 0.44
CA GLY A 89 44.07 13.85 1.67
C GLY A 89 42.76 13.61 2.44
N SER A 90 41.64 14.16 1.98
CA SER A 90 40.34 14.02 2.66
C SER A 90 39.86 12.55 2.77
N PRO A 91 39.43 12.10 3.97
CA PRO A 91 38.89 10.75 4.19
C PRO A 91 37.60 10.48 3.40
N LEU A 92 36.90 11.52 2.94
CA LEU A 92 35.70 11.40 2.10
C LEU A 92 36.02 10.74 0.74
N ARG A 93 37.23 10.88 0.21
CA ARG A 93 37.62 10.25 -1.06
C ARG A 93 37.61 8.71 -0.97
N ARG A 94 37.95 8.14 0.20
CA ARG A 94 37.88 6.69 0.43
C ARG A 94 36.42 6.21 0.52
N ILE A 95 35.54 7.04 1.08
CA ILE A 95 34.12 6.73 1.16
C ILE A 95 33.54 6.72 -0.26
N VAL A 96 33.80 7.76 -1.07
CA VAL A 96 33.32 7.83 -2.46
C VAL A 96 33.88 6.68 -3.33
N GLN A 97 35.15 6.31 -3.17
CA GLN A 97 35.72 5.17 -3.92
C GLN A 97 35.15 3.82 -3.51
N ARG A 98 34.74 3.64 -2.26
CA ARG A 98 34.03 2.42 -1.81
C ARG A 98 32.62 2.33 -2.41
N TRP A 99 32.00 3.47 -2.70
CA TRP A 99 30.68 3.53 -3.34
C TRP A 99 30.71 3.29 -4.85
N LEU A 100 31.76 3.72 -5.56
CA LEU A 100 31.84 3.58 -7.02
C LEU A 100 32.62 2.35 -7.51
N GLY A 101 33.29 1.61 -6.63
CA GLY A 101 34.33 0.67 -7.00
C GLY A 101 34.09 -0.79 -6.61
N GLU A 102 33.00 -1.42 -7.08
CA GLU A 102 32.96 -2.90 -7.13
C GLU A 102 31.99 -3.42 -8.21
N PRO A 103 32.47 -3.75 -9.43
CA PRO A 103 31.67 -4.47 -10.41
C PRO A 103 31.47 -5.90 -9.93
N ALA A 104 30.28 -6.18 -9.37
CA ALA A 104 29.88 -7.49 -8.90
C ALA A 104 29.96 -8.52 -10.04
N ARG A 105 30.85 -9.52 -9.85
CA ARG A 105 31.03 -10.68 -10.72
C ARG A 105 29.70 -11.45 -10.81
N ALA A 106 29.16 -11.57 -12.02
CA ALA A 106 27.89 -12.21 -12.30
C ALA A 106 27.87 -13.68 -11.82
N PRO A 107 26.91 -14.10 -10.98
CA PRO A 107 26.72 -15.52 -10.69
C PRO A 107 26.11 -16.22 -11.91
N ALA A 108 26.65 -17.42 -12.20
CA ALA A 108 26.26 -18.23 -13.34
C ALA A 108 24.76 -18.61 -13.31
N SER A 109 24.09 -18.40 -14.44
CA SER A 109 22.71 -18.80 -14.68
C SER A 109 22.53 -20.30 -14.49
N SER A 110 21.73 -20.70 -13.50
CA SER A 110 21.29 -22.08 -13.34
C SER A 110 20.04 -22.30 -14.21
N THR A 111 20.21 -23.03 -15.30
CA THR A 111 19.14 -23.49 -16.19
C THR A 111 18.29 -24.52 -15.45
N ILE A 112 17.07 -24.15 -15.07
CA ILE A 112 16.09 -25.08 -14.49
C ILE A 112 15.36 -25.79 -15.64
N LYS A 113 15.51 -27.12 -15.67
CA LYS A 113 14.83 -28.05 -16.57
C LYS A 113 13.36 -28.21 -16.10
N PRO A 114 12.35 -28.09 -16.97
CA PRO A 114 10.96 -28.33 -16.59
C PRO A 114 10.71 -29.83 -16.52
N ASP A 115 10.42 -30.35 -15.32
CA ASP A 115 9.92 -31.71 -15.16
C ASP A 115 8.40 -31.69 -14.98
N GLN A 116 7.75 -32.47 -15.82
CA GLN A 116 6.31 -32.67 -15.87
C GLN A 116 5.85 -33.71 -14.83
N ALA A 117 4.57 -33.57 -14.49
CA ALA A 117 3.63 -34.61 -14.06
C ALA A 117 3.58 -35.01 -12.57
N GLY A 118 2.45 -34.64 -11.95
CA GLY A 118 1.69 -35.60 -11.15
C GLY A 118 1.74 -35.45 -9.63
N SER A 119 1.06 -34.44 -9.07
CA SER A 119 0.41 -34.59 -7.75
C SER A 119 -0.59 -33.45 -7.50
N THR A 120 -1.88 -33.72 -7.66
CA THR A 120 -2.97 -32.87 -7.15
C THR A 120 -3.07 -33.01 -5.62
N LYS A 121 -2.03 -32.58 -4.92
CA LYS A 121 -2.10 -32.35 -3.48
C LYS A 121 -2.90 -31.05 -3.31
N ALA A 122 -4.14 -31.14 -2.83
CA ALA A 122 -4.99 -30.00 -2.55
C ALA A 122 -4.20 -28.93 -1.79
N GLU A 123 -3.79 -27.88 -2.51
CA GLU A 123 -2.98 -26.81 -1.98
C GLU A 123 -3.86 -26.09 -0.95
N ARG A 124 -3.48 -26.18 0.33
CA ARG A 124 -4.19 -25.45 1.40
C ARG A 124 -4.31 -24.00 0.94
N PRO A 125 -5.51 -23.39 0.97
CA PRO A 125 -5.72 -22.02 0.57
C PRO A 125 -4.69 -21.14 1.29
N ARG A 126 -3.73 -20.58 0.54
CA ARG A 126 -2.82 -19.59 1.11
C ARG A 126 -3.69 -18.41 1.51
N THR A 127 -3.69 -18.08 2.79
CA THR A 127 -4.44 -16.95 3.32
C THR A 127 -3.82 -15.67 2.80
N ALA A 128 -4.23 -15.25 1.59
CA ALA A 128 -3.82 -13.99 1.01
C ALA A 128 -4.42 -12.86 1.86
N SER A 129 -3.59 -11.89 2.24
CA SER A 129 -4.06 -10.65 2.84
C SER A 129 -4.18 -9.61 1.74
N GLY A 130 -5.22 -8.80 1.77
CA GLY A 130 -5.42 -7.76 0.76
C GLY A 130 -6.34 -6.66 1.23
N ILE A 131 -6.29 -5.55 0.49
CA ILE A 131 -7.14 -4.39 0.68
C ILE A 131 -7.61 -3.88 -0.68
N ALA A 132 -8.87 -3.43 -0.73
CA ALA A 132 -9.43 -2.71 -1.85
C ALA A 132 -9.92 -1.34 -1.35
N PHE A 133 -9.69 -0.29 -2.12
CA PHE A 133 -10.19 1.04 -1.80
C PHE A 133 -10.45 1.86 -3.06
N ALA A 134 -11.46 2.73 -3.00
CA ALA A 134 -11.81 3.61 -4.11
C ALA A 134 -10.64 4.55 -4.45
N ALA A 135 -10.30 4.64 -5.74
CA ALA A 135 -9.28 5.57 -6.20
C ALA A 135 -9.78 7.02 -6.08
N GLY A 136 -9.10 7.85 -5.29
CA GLY A 136 -9.34 9.30 -5.25
C GLY A 136 -8.72 10.04 -6.44
N GLU A 137 -8.63 11.37 -6.34
CA GLU A 137 -7.97 12.24 -7.34
C GLU A 137 -6.50 11.89 -7.59
N SER A 138 -5.84 11.28 -6.61
CA SER A 138 -4.45 10.82 -6.71
C SER A 138 -4.27 9.62 -5.80
N VAL A 139 -3.45 8.65 -6.22
CA VAL A 139 -3.17 7.44 -5.46
C VAL A 139 -1.68 7.34 -5.14
N THR A 140 -1.37 7.10 -3.86
CA THR A 140 -0.02 6.74 -3.39
C THR A 140 -0.07 5.40 -2.68
N VAL A 141 0.73 4.44 -3.15
CA VAL A 141 0.98 3.16 -2.49
C VAL A 141 2.39 3.21 -1.91
N ASP A 142 2.51 3.32 -0.60
CA ASP A 142 3.79 3.46 0.11
C ASP A 142 4.13 2.15 0.82
N PHE A 143 5.11 1.40 0.31
CA PHE A 143 5.69 0.27 1.03
C PHE A 143 6.68 0.81 2.07
N ALA A 144 6.35 0.64 3.35
CA ALA A 144 7.09 1.21 4.48
C ALA A 144 8.54 0.70 4.56
N ALA A 145 8.78 -0.53 4.10
CA ALA A 145 10.10 -1.15 3.97
C ALA A 145 10.18 -1.90 2.62
N SER A 146 11.39 -2.19 2.15
CA SER A 146 11.59 -3.12 1.03
C SER A 146 11.66 -4.55 1.57
N PRO A 147 10.81 -5.48 1.09
CA PRO A 147 11.00 -6.90 1.31
C PRO A 147 12.40 -7.34 0.85
N VAL A 148 12.96 -8.36 1.49
CA VAL A 148 14.27 -8.92 1.09
C VAL A 148 14.14 -9.69 -0.22
N THR A 149 13.04 -10.42 -0.38
CA THR A 149 12.72 -11.22 -1.56
C THR A 149 11.27 -11.05 -1.99
N GLY A 150 11.03 -11.31 -3.27
CA GLY A 150 9.72 -11.24 -3.91
C GLY A 150 9.66 -10.19 -5.02
N GLU A 151 8.45 -9.97 -5.51
CA GLU A 151 8.18 -9.04 -6.60
C GLU A 151 6.87 -8.28 -6.37
N LEU A 152 6.81 -7.07 -6.88
CA LEU A 152 5.59 -6.29 -7.01
C LEU A 152 5.13 -6.36 -8.47
N ARG A 153 3.94 -6.91 -8.68
CA ARG A 153 3.27 -6.93 -9.98
C ARG A 153 2.23 -5.84 -10.04
N ILE A 154 2.29 -4.99 -11.05
CA ILE A 154 1.34 -3.90 -11.24
C ILE A 154 0.57 -4.17 -12.54
N ARG A 155 -0.75 -4.29 -12.44
CA ARG A 155 -1.66 -4.41 -13.58
C ARG A 155 -2.68 -3.27 -13.61
N PHE A 156 -3.09 -2.89 -14.80
CA PHE A 156 -4.15 -1.90 -14.99
C PHE A 156 -5.48 -2.60 -15.25
N ALA A 157 -6.52 -2.22 -14.49
CA ALA A 157 -7.86 -2.78 -14.59
C ALA A 157 -8.90 -1.70 -14.93
N ASP A 158 -10.09 -2.12 -15.38
CA ASP A 158 -11.19 -1.20 -15.74
C ASP A 158 -12.13 -0.90 -14.56
N GLY A 159 -11.86 -1.47 -13.37
CA GLY A 159 -12.59 -1.18 -12.14
C GLY A 159 -12.33 0.22 -11.56
N ALA A 160 -13.06 0.60 -10.51
CA ALA A 160 -12.90 1.89 -9.83
C ALA A 160 -11.96 1.85 -8.61
N ASP A 161 -11.65 0.64 -8.13
CA ASP A 161 -10.89 0.43 -6.91
C ASP A 161 -9.43 0.09 -7.21
N VAL A 162 -8.56 0.57 -6.32
CA VAL A 162 -7.19 0.07 -6.22
C VAL A 162 -7.21 -1.16 -5.32
N ILE A 163 -6.68 -2.27 -5.81
CA ILE A 163 -6.61 -3.53 -5.08
C ILE A 163 -5.14 -3.86 -4.84
N ALA A 164 -4.75 -4.03 -3.59
CA ALA A 164 -3.41 -4.47 -3.21
C ALA A 164 -3.51 -5.78 -2.43
N THR A 165 -2.90 -6.84 -2.96
CA THR A 165 -2.83 -8.15 -2.30
C THR A 165 -1.38 -8.53 -2.04
N GLY A 166 -1.14 -9.25 -0.95
CA GLY A 166 0.17 -9.71 -0.52
C GLY A 166 0.12 -11.19 -0.21
N SER A 167 1.16 -11.93 -0.61
CA SER A 167 1.24 -13.37 -0.37
C SER A 167 1.61 -13.75 1.07
N SER A 168 2.03 -12.78 1.90
CA SER A 168 2.42 -13.00 3.29
C SER A 168 1.30 -12.63 4.26
N ALA A 169 0.96 -13.56 5.16
CA ALA A 169 0.00 -13.33 6.25
C ALA A 169 0.45 -12.26 7.26
N ARG A 170 1.73 -11.85 7.24
CA ARG A 170 2.28 -10.78 8.09
C ARG A 170 2.10 -9.39 7.48
N THR A 171 1.61 -9.31 6.24
CA THR A 171 1.38 -8.04 5.57
C THR A 171 0.30 -7.26 6.30
N ARG A 172 0.56 -5.97 6.57
CA ARG A 172 -0.43 -5.06 7.12
C ARG A 172 -0.66 -3.91 6.16
N TYR A 173 -1.91 -3.47 6.09
CA TYR A 173 -2.35 -2.36 5.26
C TYR A 173 -2.93 -1.27 6.16
N ALA A 174 -2.55 -0.02 5.91
CA ALA A 174 -3.12 1.14 6.58
C ALA A 174 -3.56 2.15 5.52
N LEU A 175 -4.85 2.49 5.51
CA LEU A 175 -5.37 3.53 4.63
C LEU A 175 -4.85 4.91 5.05
N THR A 176 -4.61 5.75 4.07
CA THR A 176 -4.22 7.15 4.21
C THR A 176 -5.19 8.00 3.42
N GLY A 177 -5.18 9.33 3.62
CA GLY A 177 -6.04 10.23 2.85
C GLY A 177 -5.79 10.25 1.34
N ARG A 178 -4.72 9.61 0.83
CA ARG A 178 -4.37 9.59 -0.60
C ARG A 178 -4.01 8.19 -1.13
N GLY A 179 -4.31 7.12 -0.39
CA GLY A 179 -3.97 5.75 -0.79
C GLY A 179 -3.68 4.85 0.40
N VAL A 180 -2.64 4.01 0.32
CA VAL A 180 -2.36 2.97 1.32
C VAL A 180 -0.88 2.90 1.66
N THR A 181 -0.58 2.71 2.95
CA THR A 181 0.73 2.28 3.43
C THR A 181 0.73 0.76 3.62
N VAL A 182 1.67 0.08 2.95
CA VAL A 182 1.87 -1.36 3.06
C VAL A 182 3.06 -1.59 3.98
N THR A 183 2.85 -2.31 5.07
CA THR A 183 3.94 -2.82 5.92
C THR A 183 4.16 -4.28 5.53
N PRO A 184 5.15 -4.56 4.68
CA PRO A 184 5.40 -5.93 4.25
C PRO A 184 6.00 -6.77 5.39
N GLY A 185 5.90 -8.09 5.27
CA GLY A 185 6.76 -9.01 6.03
C GLY A 185 8.16 -9.12 5.41
N ASP A 186 8.98 -10.03 5.92
CA ASP A 186 10.38 -10.20 5.50
C ASP A 186 10.53 -10.63 4.02
N SER A 187 9.55 -11.39 3.52
CA SER A 187 9.46 -11.88 2.15
C SER A 187 8.01 -11.89 1.68
N GLY A 188 7.77 -11.57 0.41
CA GLY A 188 6.43 -11.65 -0.17
C GLY A 188 6.35 -11.07 -1.56
N SER A 189 5.43 -11.62 -2.36
CA SER A 189 5.03 -11.02 -3.63
C SER A 189 3.73 -10.25 -3.42
N PHE A 190 3.59 -9.16 -4.17
CA PHE A 190 2.43 -8.28 -4.09
C PHE A 190 1.85 -8.10 -5.48
N ASP A 191 0.53 -8.21 -5.59
CA ASP A 191 -0.18 -7.84 -6.79
C ASP A 191 -0.94 -6.54 -6.53
N LEU A 192 -0.76 -5.57 -7.41
CA LEU A 192 -1.37 -4.25 -7.34
C LEU A 192 -2.18 -4.02 -8.60
N GLU A 193 -3.50 -3.88 -8.44
CA GLU A 193 -4.41 -3.46 -9.50
C GLU A 193 -4.70 -1.97 -9.38
N ILE A 194 -4.49 -1.26 -10.47
CA ILE A 194 -4.71 0.18 -10.54
C ILE A 194 -5.74 0.45 -11.63
N PRO A 195 -6.83 1.20 -11.35
CA PRO A 195 -7.75 1.62 -12.38
C PRO A 195 -7.05 2.36 -13.52
N ARG A 196 -7.38 2.03 -14.78
CA ARG A 196 -6.82 2.71 -15.97
C ARG A 196 -7.04 4.21 -15.96
N ARG A 197 -8.14 4.69 -15.36
CA ARG A 197 -8.50 6.11 -15.30
C ARG A 197 -7.85 6.87 -14.15
N THR A 198 -7.26 6.21 -13.16
CA THR A 198 -6.61 6.90 -12.04
C THR A 198 -5.29 7.53 -12.48
N ASP A 199 -5.14 8.82 -12.22
CA ASP A 199 -3.98 9.65 -12.55
C ASP A 199 -4.00 10.91 -11.68
N PRO A 200 -2.93 11.23 -10.92
CA PRO A 200 -1.63 10.55 -10.85
C PRO A 200 -1.61 9.36 -9.89
N VAL A 201 -0.74 8.40 -10.21
CA VAL A 201 -0.44 7.25 -9.34
C VAL A 201 1.04 7.17 -9.05
N ARG A 202 1.41 6.93 -7.79
CA ARG A 202 2.78 6.68 -7.37
C ARG A 202 2.86 5.44 -6.51
N VAL A 203 3.83 4.59 -6.78
CA VAL A 203 4.20 3.48 -5.90
C VAL A 203 5.61 3.75 -5.39
N ARG A 204 5.76 3.66 -4.08
CA ARG A 204 7.00 3.95 -3.37
C ARG A 204 7.43 2.75 -2.55
N ILE A 205 8.73 2.48 -2.51
CA ILE A 205 9.33 1.43 -1.69
C ILE A 205 10.41 2.06 -0.84
N ALA A 206 10.28 1.95 0.49
CA ALA A 206 11.17 2.60 1.45
C ALA A 206 11.36 4.10 1.16
N GLY A 207 10.29 4.77 0.68
CA GLY A 207 10.29 6.18 0.33
C GLY A 207 10.74 6.53 -1.10
N HIS A 208 11.29 5.59 -1.87
CA HIS A 208 11.73 5.79 -3.26
C HIS A 208 10.61 5.50 -4.26
N VAL A 209 10.41 6.38 -5.25
CA VAL A 209 9.35 6.19 -6.27
C VAL A 209 9.84 5.23 -7.34
N VAL A 210 9.37 3.98 -7.29
CA VAL A 210 9.76 2.92 -8.25
C VAL A 210 8.80 2.82 -9.45
N PHE A 211 7.60 3.36 -9.30
CA PHE A 211 6.61 3.48 -10.36
C PHE A 211 5.85 4.79 -10.21
N ALA A 212 5.67 5.49 -11.32
CA ALA A 212 4.78 6.63 -11.42
C ALA A 212 3.99 6.59 -12.72
N LYS A 213 2.72 6.99 -12.62
CA LYS A 213 1.85 7.28 -13.74
C LYS A 213 1.37 8.72 -13.61
N VAL A 214 1.70 9.55 -14.59
CA VAL A 214 1.35 10.98 -14.62
C VAL A 214 0.95 11.37 -16.03
N ASN A 215 -0.25 11.93 -16.19
CA ASN A 215 -0.83 12.30 -17.49
C ASN A 215 -0.82 11.13 -18.48
N GLY A 216 -1.21 9.93 -18.01
CA GLY A 216 -1.18 8.68 -18.76
C GLY A 216 0.21 8.10 -19.05
N ARG A 217 1.29 8.85 -18.80
CA ARG A 217 2.66 8.38 -19.01
C ARG A 217 3.15 7.57 -17.82
N VAL A 218 3.67 6.37 -18.08
CA VAL A 218 4.25 5.48 -17.07
C VAL A 218 5.77 5.59 -17.07
N THR A 219 6.35 5.79 -15.90
CA THR A 219 7.79 5.66 -15.60
C THR A 219 7.95 4.58 -14.54
N THR A 220 8.82 3.61 -14.75
CA THR A 220 8.98 2.45 -13.87
C THR A 220 10.41 1.94 -13.93
N GLU A 221 10.91 1.43 -12.81
CA GLU A 221 12.19 0.72 -12.75
C GLU A 221 12.04 -0.79 -13.07
N GLY A 222 10.79 -1.26 -13.15
CA GLY A 222 10.46 -2.66 -13.48
C GLY A 222 10.42 -2.97 -14.97
N THR A 223 10.32 -4.27 -15.28
CA THR A 223 10.13 -4.77 -16.64
C THR A 223 8.66 -4.98 -16.95
N ARG A 224 8.23 -4.66 -18.17
CA ARG A 224 6.88 -4.97 -18.67
C ARG A 224 6.88 -6.32 -19.38
N ASP A 225 5.92 -7.19 -19.09
CA ASP A 225 5.73 -8.44 -19.82
C ASP A 225 4.81 -8.27 -21.05
N SER A 226 4.59 -9.37 -21.79
CA SER A 226 3.73 -9.38 -22.99
C SER A 226 2.25 -9.13 -22.69
N SER A 227 1.80 -9.34 -21.45
CA SER A 227 0.43 -9.04 -21.00
C SER A 227 0.24 -7.56 -20.63
N GLY A 228 1.33 -6.80 -20.56
CA GLY A 228 1.33 -5.42 -20.08
C GLY A 228 1.44 -5.29 -18.56
N THR A 229 1.62 -6.40 -17.84
CA THR A 229 1.89 -6.39 -16.40
C THR A 229 3.31 -5.92 -16.15
N LEU A 230 3.48 -5.02 -15.19
CA LEU A 230 4.79 -4.52 -14.78
C LEU A 230 5.29 -5.34 -13.60
N HIS A 231 6.54 -5.79 -13.68
CA HIS A 231 7.19 -6.59 -12.66
C HIS A 231 8.36 -5.81 -12.07
N LEU A 232 8.31 -5.54 -10.77
CA LEU A 232 9.38 -4.88 -10.01
C LEU A 232 9.94 -5.88 -8.99
N ARG A 233 11.24 -6.16 -9.04
CA ARG A 233 11.89 -7.04 -8.06
C ARG A 233 12.37 -6.22 -6.86
N PHE A 234 12.09 -6.66 -5.64
CA PHE A 234 12.53 -5.90 -4.46
C PHE A 234 14.05 -5.89 -4.28
N SER A 235 14.73 -6.95 -4.71
CA SER A 235 16.18 -7.11 -4.58
C SER A 235 17.00 -6.10 -5.41
N SER A 236 16.43 -5.45 -6.41
CA SER A 236 17.15 -4.42 -7.18
C SER A 236 17.25 -3.08 -6.45
N HIS A 237 16.34 -2.76 -5.54
CA HIS A 237 16.28 -1.44 -4.90
C HIS A 237 17.09 -1.34 -3.59
N GLN A 238 17.60 -2.46 -3.10
CA GLN A 238 18.40 -2.49 -1.87
C GLN A 238 19.82 -1.94 -2.07
N ARG A 239 20.28 -1.75 -3.32
CA ARG A 239 21.65 -1.30 -3.63
C ARG A 239 21.87 0.21 -3.50
N ASP A 240 20.81 1.01 -3.44
CA ASP A 240 20.90 2.48 -3.56
C ASP A 240 20.45 3.26 -2.30
N LEU A 241 20.25 2.57 -1.16
CA LEU A 241 19.94 3.23 0.11
C LEU A 241 21.25 3.70 0.79
N PRO A 242 21.42 5.02 1.08
CA PRO A 242 22.59 5.59 1.75
C PRO A 242 22.77 5.17 3.21
#